data_AF-A0A2M7UND6-F1
#
_entry.id   AF-A0A2M7UND6-F1
#
_cell.length_a   1.000
_cell.length_b   1.000
_cell.length_c   1.000
_cell.angle_alpha   90.00
_cell.angle_beta   90.00
_cell.angle_gamma   90.00
#
_symmetry.space_group_name_H-M   'P 1'
#
loop_
_entity.id
_entity.type
_entity.pdbx_description
1 polymer ?
#
loop_
_entity_poly.entity_id
_entity_poly.type
_entity_poly.pdbx_seq_one_letter_code
_entity_poly.pdbx_strand_id
1 'polypeptide(L)' 'HQMMRQLKFHFTPKHASWLNMAEIEIGILERQCLKRRISSMEMLIGEVKAWEKQQNQARRLISWKFDKEKAQKIFPSLY' A
#
# COMPACT_ATOMS: atom_id res chain seq x y z
N HIS A 1 11.84 26.36 2.45
CA HIS A 1 12.00 25.92 3.86
C HIS A 1 10.69 25.69 4.65
N GLN A 2 9.50 26.07 4.17
CA GLN A 2 8.25 25.97 4.96
C GLN A 2 7.49 24.64 4.82
N MET A 3 7.64 23.91 3.71
CA MET A 3 6.92 22.64 3.45
C MET A 3 7.37 21.48 4.36
N MET A 4 8.65 21.42 4.71
CA MET A 4 9.20 20.34 5.55
C MET A 4 8.60 20.31 6.96
N ARG A 5 8.09 21.44 7.46
CA ARG A 5 7.48 21.52 8.81
C ARG A 5 6.12 20.83 8.90
N GLN A 6 5.46 20.53 7.78
CA GLN A 6 4.15 19.86 7.75
C GLN A 6 4.26 18.36 7.47
N LEU A 7 5.45 17.86 7.17
CA LEU A 7 5.66 16.46 6.83
C LEU A 7 5.95 15.66 8.10
N LYS A 8 5.02 14.77 8.46
CA LYS A 8 5.21 13.82 9.56
C LYS A 8 5.59 12.46 8.99
N PHE A 9 6.81 12.01 9.29
CA PHE A 9 7.25 10.68 8.92
C PHE A 9 6.66 9.65 9.89
N HIS A 10 6.09 8.59 9.33
CA HIS A 10 5.62 7.43 10.06
C HIS A 10 6.49 6.23 9.65
N PHE A 11 7.27 5.71 10.58
CA PHE A 11 8.15 4.57 10.33
C PHE A 11 7.40 3.27 10.57
N THR A 12 7.41 2.38 9.59
CA THR A 12 6.91 1.02 9.74
C THR A 12 7.98 0.15 10.43
N PRO A 13 7.60 -0.72 11.38
CA PRO A 13 8.54 -1.67 11.99
C PRO A 13 9.14 -2.61 10.94
N LYS A 14 10.43 -2.97 11.11
CA LYS A 14 11.21 -3.76 10.13
C LYS A 14 10.56 -5.08 9.69
N HIS A 15 9.78 -5.72 10.57
CA HIS A 15 9.13 -7.01 10.30
C HIS A 15 7.60 -6.91 10.16
N ALA A 16 7.09 -5.69 9.96
CA ALA A 16 5.66 -5.40 9.83
C ALA A 16 5.34 -4.88 8.42
N SER A 17 5.94 -5.50 7.41
CA SER A 17 5.79 -5.09 6.01
C SER A 17 4.32 -5.21 5.53
N TRP A 18 3.55 -6.13 6.12
CA TRP A 18 2.11 -6.27 5.92
C TRP A 18 1.26 -5.08 6.42
N LEU A 19 1.84 -4.15 7.20
CA LEU A 19 1.24 -2.84 7.55
C LEU A 19 1.69 -1.71 6.60
N ASN A 20 2.62 -1.97 5.68
CA ASN A 20 3.11 -0.98 4.74
C ASN A 20 2.07 -0.72 3.64
N MET A 21 1.59 0.53 3.57
CA MET A 21 0.59 0.96 2.59
C MET A 21 1.02 0.67 1.15
N ALA A 22 2.31 0.87 0.82
CA ALA A 22 2.81 0.63 -0.53
C ALA A 22 2.77 -0.86 -0.90
N GLU A 23 3.15 -1.75 0.03
CA GLU A 23 3.12 -3.20 -0.21
C GLU A 23 1.68 -3.72 -0.34
N ILE A 24 0.75 -3.19 0.44
CA ILE A 24 -0.68 -3.52 0.34
C ILE A 24 -1.20 -3.14 -1.06
N GLU A 25 -0.92 -1.92 -1.53
CA GLU A 25 -1.35 -1.46 -2.85
C GLU A 25 -0.72 -2.28 -3.99
N ILE A 26 0.57 -2.63 -3.89
CA ILE A 26 1.24 -3.51 -4.85
C ILE A 26 0.55 -4.89 -4.89
N GLY A 27 0.20 -5.47 -3.75
CA GLY A 27 -0.53 -6.74 -3.70
C GLY A 27 -1.97 -6.64 -4.24
N ILE A 28 -2.60 -5.46 -4.21
CA ILE A 28 -3.91 -5.23 -4.86
C ILE A 28 -3.71 -5.12 -6.38
N LEU A 29 -2.74 -4.33 -6.85
CA LEU A 29 -2.36 -4.21 -8.25
C LEU A 29 -2.05 -5.58 -8.86
N GLU A 30 -1.27 -6.41 -8.16
CA GLU A 30 -0.93 -7.76 -8.59
C GLU A 30 -2.19 -8.60 -8.83
N ARG A 31 -3.10 -8.62 -7.85
CA ARG A 31 -4.33 -9.43 -7.91
C ARG A 31 -5.34 -8.93 -8.93
N GLN A 32 -5.44 -7.61 -9.13
CA GLN A 32 -6.48 -6.99 -9.96
C GLN A 32 -6.05 -6.77 -11.41
N CYS A 33 -4.78 -6.45 -11.64
CA CYS A 33 -4.27 -6.02 -12.95
C CYS A 33 -3.26 -7.03 -13.52
N LEU A 34 -2.34 -7.53 -12.68
CA LEU A 34 -1.17 -8.29 -13.14
C LEU A 34 -1.32 -9.81 -13.05
N LYS A 35 -2.46 -10.33 -12.58
CA LYS A 35 -2.73 -11.78 -12.48
C LYS A 35 -3.03 -12.43 -13.85
N ARG A 36 -2.27 -12.05 -14.87
CA ARG A 36 -2.36 -12.52 -16.25
C ARG A 36 -1.02 -12.31 -16.96
N ARG A 37 -0.80 -13.03 -18.06
CA ARG A 37 0.38 -12.82 -18.90
C ARG A 37 0.23 -11.50 -19.67
N ILE A 38 1.30 -10.69 -19.67
CA ILE A 38 1.40 -9.45 -20.44
C ILE A 38 2.63 -9.60 -21.34
N SER A 39 2.46 -9.38 -22.64
CA SER A 39 3.43 -9.77 -23.66
C SER A 39 4.56 -8.76 -23.87
N SER A 40 4.39 -7.51 -23.44
CA SER A 40 5.40 -6.45 -23.61
C SER A 40 5.44 -5.49 -22.42
N MET A 41 6.57 -4.81 -22.28
CA MET A 41 6.77 -3.80 -21.23
C MET A 41 5.86 -2.58 -21.44
N GLU A 42 5.65 -2.16 -22.70
CA GLU A 42 4.79 -1.03 -23.05
C GLU A 42 3.34 -1.31 -22.64
N MET A 43 2.85 -2.54 -22.88
CA MET A 43 1.53 -2.96 -22.44
C MET A 43 1.44 -2.98 -20.91
N LEU A 44 2.46 -3.50 -20.22
CA LEU A 44 2.50 -3.51 -18.76
C LEU A 44 2.39 -2.09 -18.17
N ILE A 45 3.16 -1.14 -18.71
CA ILE A 45 3.12 0.25 -18.27
C ILE A 45 1.73 0.87 -18.50
N GLY A 46 1.13 0.60 -19.66
CA GLY A 46 -0.21 1.10 -19.99
C GLY A 46 -1.28 0.59 -19.02
N GLU A 47 -1.23 -0.69 -18.69
CA GLU A 47 -2.16 -1.36 -17.78
C GLU A 47 -2.03 -0.86 -16.34
N VAL A 48 -0.80 -0.72 -15.83
CA VAL A 48 -0.55 -0.17 -14.49
C VAL A 48 -1.05 1.27 -14.39
N LYS A 49 -0.79 2.12 -15.40
CA LYS A 49 -1.29 3.50 -15.43
C LYS A 49 -2.81 3.58 -15.48
N ALA A 50 -3.45 2.72 -16.28
CA ALA A 50 -4.90 2.68 -16.38
C ALA A 50 -5.53 2.26 -15.03
N TRP A 51 -4.96 1.23 -14.38
CA TRP A 51 -5.38 0.79 -13.06
C TRP A 51 -5.18 1.86 -11.99
N GLU A 52 -4.02 2.53 -11.96
CA GLU A 52 -3.73 3.63 -11.02
C GLU A 52 -4.76 4.77 -11.16
N LYS A 53 -5.04 5.19 -12.41
CA LYS A 53 -6.04 6.22 -12.68
C LYS A 53 -7.43 5.83 -12.15
N GLN A 54 -7.83 4.57 -12.34
CA GLN A 54 -9.10 4.06 -11.84
C GLN A 54 -9.16 4.06 -10.30
N GLN A 55 -8.09 3.62 -9.62
CA GLN A 55 -8.03 3.63 -8.15
C GLN A 55 -8.11 5.06 -7.59
N ASN A 56 -7.34 5.98 -8.17
CA ASN A 56 -7.32 7.38 -7.76
C ASN A 56 -8.69 8.05 -7.94
N GLN A 57 -9.38 7.75 -9.05
CA GLN A 57 -10.73 8.25 -9.29
C GLN A 57 -11.75 7.66 -8.31
N ALA A 58 -11.63 6.38 -7.99
CA ALA A 58 -12.49 5.71 -7.02
C ALA A 58 -12.21 6.15 -5.57
N ARG A 59 -11.11 6.87 -5.32
CA ARG A 59 -10.67 7.33 -3.99
C ARG A 59 -10.71 6.20 -2.96
N ARG A 60 -10.32 4.98 -3.37
CA ARG A 60 -10.36 3.83 -2.48
C ARG A 60 -9.34 4.05 -1.36
N LEU A 61 -9.82 3.89 -0.13
CA LEU A 61 -8.99 3.93 1.05
C LEU A 61 -8.73 2.50 1.52
N ILE A 62 -7.55 2.28 2.09
CA ILE A 62 -7.26 1.04 2.80
C ILE A 62 -8.20 0.96 4.01
N SER A 63 -9.00 -0.10 4.07
CA SER A 63 -9.77 -0.44 5.26
C SER A 63 -8.82 -1.05 6.28
N TRP A 64 -8.29 -0.21 7.18
CA TRP A 64 -7.41 -0.63 8.25
C TRP A 64 -8.19 -1.44 9.28
N LYS A 65 -7.91 -2.75 9.33
CA LYS A 65 -8.50 -3.68 10.32
C LYS A 65 -7.56 -4.01 11.48
N PHE A 66 -6.33 -3.51 11.45
CA PHE A 66 -5.36 -3.69 12.52
C PHE A 66 -5.45 -2.50 13.48
N ASP A 67 -5.84 -2.79 14.71
CA ASP A 67 -6.10 -1.81 15.76
C ASP A 67 -5.07 -1.98 16.90
N LYS A 68 -5.08 -1.04 17.85
CA LYS A 68 -4.14 -1.04 18.99
C LYS A 68 -4.27 -2.30 19.85
N GLU A 69 -5.48 -2.82 20.03
CA GLU A 69 -5.73 -4.02 20.82
C GLU A 69 -5.10 -5.26 20.17
N LYS A 70 -5.22 -5.40 18.84
CA LYS A 70 -4.51 -6.46 18.10
C LYS A 70 -3.01 -6.28 18.15
N ALA A 71 -2.50 -5.04 18.11
CA ALA A 71 -1.08 -4.78 18.24
C ALA A 71 -0.52 -5.25 19.59
N GLN A 72 -1.23 -4.99 20.70
CA GLN A 72 -0.84 -5.47 22.02
C GLN A 72 -0.84 -7.00 22.13
N LYS A 73 -1.80 -7.68 21.47
CA LYS A 73 -1.86 -9.15 21.45
C LYS A 73 -0.75 -9.79 20.62
N ILE A 74 -0.40 -9.20 19.47
CA ILE A 74 0.58 -9.76 18.53
C ILE A 74 2.01 -9.37 18.90
N PHE A 75 2.21 -8.19 19.49
CA PHE A 75 3.50 -7.66 19.90
C PHE A 75 3.52 -7.28 21.39
N PRO A 76 3.31 -8.24 22.31
CA PRO A 76 3.24 -7.96 23.75
C PRO A 76 4.58 -7.50 24.34
N SER A 77 5.71 -7.70 23.64
CA SER A 77 7.02 -7.23 24.08
C SER A 77 7.35 -5.78 23.68
N LEU A 78 6.52 -5.17 22.83
CA LEU A 78 6.67 -3.79 22.37
C LEU A 78 5.74 -2.81 23.11
N TYR A 79 4.90 -3.31 24.01
CA TYR A 79 3.91 -2.59 24.82
C TYR A 79 4.01 -3.01 26.28
#